data_AF-A0A6J4IWA3-F1
#
_entry.id   AF-A0A6J4IWA3-F1
#
_cell.length_a   1.000
_cell.length_b   1.000
_cell.length_c   1.000
_cell.angle_alpha   90.00
_cell.angle_beta   90.00
_cell.angle_gamma   90.00
#
_symmetry.space_group_name_H-M   'P 1'
#
loop_
_entity.id
_entity.type
_entity.pdbx_description
1 polymer ?
#
loop_
_entity_poly.entity_id
_entity_poly.type
_entity_poly.pdbx_seq_one_letter_code
_entity_poly.pdbx_strand_id
1 'polypeptide(L)'
;MNTPIVARTSPSPASLRTARLGGICLALGGIAFFAGGVTHPGDSGGGTKVEQLYQALIQPTWYPSHALLLASFGLFAAAILLLRKRGNLGPGMARVVNVVSVVAVVATLGMAVHLLAALGAESIADGQPSLISEVQKWNETILNTLWGLGIIALAAVGGLTRTLGNRITMPLGVVGGVAWCLAAATIAFIDLFDALFPVAGTLIPIWAVAAGVMWAVRAGSFPGQAAG
;
A
#
# COMPACT_ATOMS: atom_id res chain seq x y z
N MET A 1 37.07 19.46 -34.21
CA MET A 1 36.35 18.36 -33.54
C MET A 1 34.92 18.83 -33.31
N ASN A 2 33.94 18.28 -34.04
CA ASN A 2 32.53 18.62 -33.84
C ASN A 2 31.93 17.64 -32.85
N THR A 3 31.64 18.10 -31.63
CA THR A 3 30.86 17.34 -30.66
C THR A 3 29.43 17.22 -31.19
N PRO A 4 28.89 16.02 -31.43
CA PRO A 4 27.51 15.90 -31.88
C PRO A 4 26.59 16.39 -30.76
N ILE A 5 25.79 17.41 -31.05
CA ILE A 5 24.72 17.87 -30.18
C ILE A 5 23.68 16.74 -30.15
N VAL A 6 23.69 15.93 -29.09
CA VAL A 6 22.62 14.97 -28.83
C VAL A 6 21.36 15.78 -28.55
N ALA A 7 20.44 15.79 -29.51
CA ALA A 7 19.15 16.45 -29.38
C ALA A 7 18.43 15.86 -28.15
N ARG A 8 18.18 16.68 -27.12
CA ARG A 8 17.36 16.28 -25.98
C ARG A 8 15.93 16.06 -26.47
N THR A 9 15.52 14.80 -26.54
CA THR A 9 14.11 14.45 -26.77
C THR A 9 13.30 14.82 -25.53
N SER A 10 12.44 15.82 -25.66
CA SER A 10 11.44 16.13 -24.65
C SER A 10 10.53 14.90 -24.42
N PRO A 11 10.17 14.57 -23.16
CA PRO A 11 9.24 13.50 -22.88
C PRO A 11 7.90 13.73 -23.58
N SER A 12 7.31 12.68 -24.12
CA SER A 12 6.02 12.78 -24.80
C SER A 12 4.90 13.16 -23.81
N PRO A 13 3.85 13.89 -24.24
CA PRO A 13 2.71 14.23 -23.39
C PRO A 13 2.04 13.02 -22.72
N ALA A 14 2.03 11.87 -23.40
CA ALA A 14 1.50 10.62 -22.86
C ALA A 14 2.33 10.13 -21.65
N SER A 15 3.66 10.18 -21.73
CA SER A 15 4.55 9.77 -20.64
C SER A 15 4.40 10.65 -19.39
N LEU A 16 4.19 11.96 -19.59
CA LEU A 16 3.95 12.93 -18.53
C LEU A 16 2.60 12.67 -17.85
N ARG A 17 1.54 12.38 -18.63
CA ARG A 17 0.21 12.06 -18.11
C ARG A 17 0.22 10.77 -17.28
N THR A 18 0.88 9.72 -17.76
CA THR A 18 1.02 8.45 -17.02
C THR A 18 1.74 8.65 -15.69
N ALA A 19 2.81 9.44 -15.67
CA ALA A 19 3.56 9.72 -14.45
C ALA A 19 2.75 10.55 -13.44
N ARG A 20 2.02 11.57 -13.90
CA ARG A 20 1.10 12.35 -13.05
C ARG A 20 -0.01 11.49 -12.47
N LEU A 21 -0.65 10.68 -13.31
CA LEU A 21 -1.72 9.78 -12.87
C LEU A 21 -1.20 8.79 -11.82
N GLY A 22 -0.01 8.21 -12.04
CA GLY A 22 0.60 7.29 -11.07
C GLY A 22 0.86 7.95 -9.71
N GLY A 23 1.39 9.18 -9.71
CA GLY A 23 1.59 9.94 -8.48
C GLY A 23 0.28 10.31 -7.77
N ILE A 24 -0.75 10.70 -8.53
CA ILE A 24 -2.10 10.98 -8.00
C ILE A 24 -2.72 9.73 -7.39
N CYS A 25 -2.68 8.59 -8.10
CA CYS A 25 -3.18 7.32 -7.58
C CYS A 25 -2.47 6.94 -6.27
N LEU A 26 -1.14 7.09 -6.19
CA LEU A 26 -0.41 6.79 -4.97
C LEU A 26 -0.82 7.69 -3.80
N ALA A 27 -0.98 8.99 -4.05
CA ALA A 27 -1.37 9.94 -3.02
C ALA A 27 -2.81 9.71 -2.53
N LEU A 28 -3.76 9.54 -3.45
CA LEU A 28 -5.14 9.22 -3.11
C LEU A 28 -5.26 7.86 -2.41
N GLY A 29 -4.44 6.88 -2.83
CA GLY A 29 -4.33 5.58 -2.16
C GLY A 29 -3.90 5.74 -0.70
N GLY A 30 -2.89 6.56 -0.43
CA GLY A 30 -2.48 6.89 0.94
C GLY A 30 -3.58 7.56 1.77
N ILE A 31 -4.29 8.55 1.20
CA ILE A 31 -5.39 9.24 1.89
C ILE A 31 -6.53 8.26 2.23
N ALA A 32 -6.93 7.44 1.25
CA ALA A 32 -7.97 6.42 1.47
C ALA A 32 -7.54 5.37 2.49
N PHE A 33 -6.26 4.98 2.52
CA PHE A 33 -5.72 4.05 3.51
C PHE A 33 -5.82 4.61 4.93
N PHE A 34 -5.43 5.88 5.10
CA PHE A 34 -5.51 6.56 6.38
C PHE A 34 -6.97 6.68 6.85
N ALA A 35 -7.87 7.15 5.97
CA ALA A 35 -9.28 7.29 6.29
C ALA A 35 -9.93 5.94 6.64
N GLY A 36 -9.62 4.89 5.86
CA GLY A 36 -10.06 3.53 6.15
C GLY A 36 -9.53 3.02 7.48
N GLY A 37 -8.23 3.21 7.76
CA GLY A 37 -7.60 2.80 9.02
C GLY A 37 -8.16 3.51 10.25
N VAL A 38 -8.38 4.83 10.19
CA VAL A 38 -8.96 5.60 11.30
C VAL A 38 -10.41 5.23 11.58
N THR A 39 -11.15 4.81 10.55
CA THR A 39 -12.54 4.35 10.68
C THR A 39 -12.67 2.85 10.89
N HIS A 40 -11.55 2.12 10.93
CA HIS A 40 -11.55 0.67 11.08
C HIS A 40 -12.16 0.27 12.43
N PRO A 41 -13.08 -0.70 12.45
CA PRO A 41 -13.66 -1.18 13.71
C PRO A 41 -12.54 -1.70 14.61
N GLY A 42 -12.49 -1.20 15.84
CA GLY A 42 -11.58 -1.72 16.86
C GLY A 42 -12.17 -2.96 17.53
N ASP A 43 -11.32 -3.71 18.22
CA ASP A 43 -11.78 -4.69 19.20
C ASP A 43 -11.83 -4.08 20.61
N SER A 44 -12.42 -4.82 21.55
CA SER A 44 -12.49 -4.41 22.96
C SER A 44 -11.19 -4.61 23.74
N GLY A 45 -10.15 -5.20 23.13
CA GLY A 45 -8.90 -5.60 23.80
C GLY A 45 -9.07 -6.68 24.87
N GLY A 46 -10.27 -7.28 24.99
CA GLY A 46 -10.61 -8.32 25.96
C GLY A 46 -11.18 -9.56 25.27
N GLY A 47 -11.25 -10.67 26.00
CA GLY A 47 -11.76 -11.93 25.46
C GLY A 47 -10.78 -12.65 24.54
N THR A 48 -11.28 -13.66 23.84
CA THR A 48 -10.49 -14.43 22.85
C THR A 48 -10.36 -13.67 21.53
N LYS A 49 -9.35 -13.99 20.69
CA LYS A 49 -9.24 -13.39 19.35
C LYS A 49 -10.47 -13.63 18.47
N VAL A 50 -11.16 -14.76 18.66
CA VAL A 50 -12.42 -15.08 17.97
C VAL A 50 -13.53 -14.11 18.38
N GLU A 51 -13.66 -13.83 19.68
CA GLU A 51 -14.63 -12.86 20.22
C GLU A 51 -14.33 -11.43 19.75
N GLN A 52 -13.05 -11.04 19.79
CA GLN A 52 -12.60 -9.73 19.29
C GLN A 52 -12.91 -9.56 17.80
N LEU A 53 -12.62 -10.58 16.99
CA LEU A 53 -12.94 -10.58 15.56
C LEU A 53 -14.45 -10.47 15.33
N TYR A 54 -15.26 -11.26 16.03
CA TYR A 54 -16.72 -11.17 15.93
C TYR A 54 -17.22 -9.76 16.26
N GLN A 55 -16.74 -9.14 17.34
CA GLN A 55 -17.10 -7.77 17.72
C GLN A 55 -16.74 -6.74 16.65
N ALA A 56 -15.61 -6.91 15.95
CA ALA A 56 -15.23 -6.04 14.85
C ALA A 56 -16.15 -6.24 13.63
N LEU A 57 -16.47 -7.48 13.27
CA LEU A 57 -17.25 -7.82 12.07
C LEU A 57 -18.69 -7.31 12.09
N ILE A 58 -19.30 -7.21 13.27
CA ILE A 58 -20.69 -6.74 13.42
C ILE A 58 -20.82 -5.21 13.53
N GLN A 59 -19.70 -4.48 13.58
CA GLN A 59 -19.75 -3.02 13.70
C GLN A 59 -20.23 -2.37 12.39
N PRO A 60 -21.12 -1.35 12.45
CA PRO A 60 -21.61 -0.65 11.26
C PRO A 60 -20.52 0.00 10.41
N THR A 61 -19.36 0.29 11.02
CA THR A 61 -18.19 0.88 10.37
C THR A 61 -17.39 -0.11 9.53
N TRP A 62 -17.66 -1.43 9.63
CA TRP A 62 -16.94 -2.47 8.88
C TRP A 62 -16.91 -2.17 7.39
N TYR A 63 -18.07 -2.13 6.73
CA TYR A 63 -18.16 -1.92 5.28
C TYR A 63 -17.62 -0.57 4.82
N PRO A 64 -17.97 0.59 5.44
CA PRO A 64 -17.40 1.87 5.05
C PRO A 64 -15.88 1.94 5.14
N SER A 65 -15.29 1.48 6.25
CA SER A 65 -13.84 1.45 6.45
C SER A 65 -13.16 0.54 5.42
N HIS A 66 -13.67 -0.67 5.26
CA HIS A 66 -13.07 -1.66 4.36
C HIS A 66 -13.27 -1.30 2.88
N ALA A 67 -14.32 -0.55 2.53
CA ALA A 67 -14.46 0.01 1.17
C ALA A 67 -13.40 1.08 0.88
N LEU A 68 -13.07 1.94 1.85
CA LEU A 68 -11.96 2.90 1.74
C LEU A 68 -10.61 2.19 1.63
N LEU A 69 -10.40 1.13 2.42
CA LEU A 69 -9.20 0.28 2.31
C LEU A 69 -9.15 -0.41 0.94
N LEU A 70 -10.24 -1.00 0.45
CA LEU A 70 -10.27 -1.61 -0.89
C LEU A 70 -9.93 -0.59 -1.98
N ALA A 71 -10.53 0.61 -1.93
CA ALA A 71 -10.20 1.69 -2.84
C ALA A 71 -8.72 2.08 -2.76
N SER A 72 -8.17 2.12 -1.55
CA SER A 72 -6.74 2.37 -1.32
C SER A 72 -5.85 1.32 -1.99
N PHE A 73 -6.07 0.03 -1.74
CA PHE A 73 -5.28 -1.05 -2.33
C PHE A 73 -5.35 -1.02 -3.86
N GLY A 74 -6.55 -0.78 -4.42
CA GLY A 74 -6.72 -0.61 -5.86
C GLY A 74 -5.94 0.58 -6.43
N LEU A 75 -5.95 1.72 -5.74
CA LEU A 75 -5.19 2.91 -6.13
C LEU A 75 -3.67 2.70 -6.04
N PHE A 76 -3.19 2.02 -4.99
CA PHE A 76 -1.79 1.61 -4.91
C PHE A 76 -1.40 0.67 -6.05
N ALA A 77 -2.21 -0.36 -6.34
CA ALA A 77 -1.96 -1.29 -7.44
C ALA A 77 -1.90 -0.56 -8.78
N ALA A 78 -2.83 0.37 -9.03
CA ALA A 78 -2.80 1.23 -10.21
C ALA A 78 -1.52 2.07 -10.29
N ALA A 79 -1.11 2.71 -9.19
CA ALA A 79 0.13 3.49 -9.14
C ALA A 79 1.37 2.64 -9.44
N ILE A 80 1.46 1.43 -8.88
CA ILE A 80 2.60 0.52 -9.07
C ILE A 80 2.62 -0.02 -10.51
N LEU A 81 1.46 -0.33 -11.11
CA LEU A 81 1.36 -0.72 -12.51
C LEU A 81 1.72 0.43 -13.47
N LEU A 82 1.37 1.67 -13.13
CA LEU A 82 1.79 2.85 -13.90
C LEU A 82 3.31 3.11 -13.75
N LEU A 83 3.87 2.86 -12.57
CA LEU A 83 5.31 2.92 -12.32
C LEU A 83 6.03 1.85 -13.16
N ARG A 84 5.48 0.63 -13.25
CA ARG A 84 6.01 -0.48 -14.05
C ARG A 84 6.14 -0.14 -15.53
N LYS A 85 5.24 0.71 -16.06
CA LYS A 85 5.26 1.15 -17.46
C LYS A 85 6.36 2.17 -17.77
N ARG A 86 7.12 2.65 -16.77
CA ARG A 86 8.24 3.58 -17.02
C ARG A 86 9.43 2.85 -17.64
N GLY A 87 9.83 3.27 -18.84
CA GLY A 87 10.98 2.71 -19.56
C GLY A 87 12.36 3.13 -19.02
N ASN A 88 12.43 3.98 -17.99
CA ASN A 88 13.69 4.52 -17.45
C ASN A 88 14.02 4.03 -16.03
N LEU A 89 13.45 2.89 -15.60
CA LEU A 89 13.79 2.29 -14.32
C LEU A 89 15.12 1.55 -14.41
N GLY A 90 16.00 1.75 -13.44
CA GLY A 90 17.20 0.91 -13.29
C GLY A 90 16.82 -0.56 -13.00
N PRO A 91 17.69 -1.54 -13.30
CA PRO A 91 17.35 -2.97 -13.25
C PRO A 91 16.80 -3.44 -11.91
N GLY A 92 17.38 -2.97 -10.79
CA GLY A 92 16.93 -3.30 -9.45
C GLY A 92 15.50 -2.80 -9.17
N MET A 93 15.21 -1.53 -9.51
CA MET A 93 13.88 -0.96 -9.33
C MET A 93 12.86 -1.65 -10.25
N ALA A 94 13.23 -1.96 -11.49
CA ALA A 94 12.36 -2.67 -12.41
C ALA A 94 11.96 -4.05 -11.86
N ARG A 95 12.91 -4.79 -11.27
CA ARG A 95 12.62 -6.09 -10.61
C ARG A 95 11.68 -5.92 -9.42
N VAL A 96 11.94 -4.95 -8.54
CA VAL A 96 11.08 -4.66 -7.38
C VAL A 96 9.66 -4.33 -7.85
N VAL A 97 9.51 -3.41 -8.79
CA VAL A 97 8.18 -3.01 -9.28
C VAL A 97 7.46 -4.17 -9.96
N ASN A 98 8.15 -5.03 -10.69
CA ASN A 98 7.54 -6.23 -11.28
C ASN A 98 6.96 -7.15 -10.20
N VAL A 99 7.74 -7.50 -9.17
CA VAL A 99 7.28 -8.36 -8.07
C VAL A 99 6.16 -7.69 -7.29
N VAL A 100 6.36 -6.44 -6.87
CA VAL A 100 5.39 -5.72 -6.03
C VAL A 100 4.10 -5.43 -6.82
N SER A 101 4.14 -5.32 -8.14
CA SER A 101 2.92 -5.21 -8.95
C SER A 101 2.02 -6.44 -8.85
N VAL A 102 2.61 -7.64 -8.80
CA VAL A 102 1.85 -8.88 -8.60
C VAL A 102 1.26 -8.91 -7.19
N VAL A 103 2.09 -8.62 -6.19
CA VAL A 103 1.65 -8.56 -4.78
C VAL A 103 0.51 -7.55 -4.61
N ALA A 104 0.60 -6.36 -5.20
CA ALA A 104 -0.43 -5.33 -5.07
C ALA A 104 -1.78 -5.75 -5.67
N VAL A 105 -1.76 -6.41 -6.85
CA VAL A 105 -2.98 -6.93 -7.47
C VAL A 105 -3.60 -8.03 -6.61
N VAL A 106 -2.79 -8.99 -6.16
CA VAL A 106 -3.27 -10.09 -5.29
C VAL A 106 -3.79 -9.53 -3.96
N ALA A 107 -3.11 -8.57 -3.34
CA ALA A 107 -3.54 -7.92 -2.11
C ALA A 107 -4.85 -7.14 -2.30
N THR A 108 -5.07 -6.52 -3.46
CA THR A 108 -6.35 -5.86 -3.78
C THR A 108 -7.49 -6.88 -3.83
N LEU A 109 -7.26 -8.04 -4.46
CA LEU A 109 -8.24 -9.14 -4.47
C LEU A 109 -8.47 -9.70 -3.06
N GLY A 110 -7.40 -9.87 -2.27
CA GLY A 110 -7.48 -10.27 -0.87
C GLY A 110 -8.30 -9.31 -0.04
N MET A 111 -8.10 -7.99 -0.22
CA MET A 111 -8.89 -6.94 0.46
C MET A 111 -10.38 -6.97 0.04
N ALA A 112 -10.69 -7.34 -1.21
CA ALA A 112 -12.07 -7.53 -1.65
C ALA A 112 -12.73 -8.72 -0.93
N VAL A 113 -11.97 -9.80 -0.70
CA VAL A 113 -12.44 -10.92 0.12
C VAL A 113 -12.55 -10.50 1.60
N HIS A 114 -11.60 -9.71 2.12
CA HIS A 114 -11.61 -9.15 3.48
C HIS A 114 -12.84 -8.30 3.76
N LEU A 115 -13.24 -7.44 2.82
CA LEU A 115 -14.49 -6.69 2.91
C LEU A 115 -15.70 -7.60 3.17
N LEU A 116 -15.72 -8.79 2.56
CA LEU A 116 -16.81 -9.77 2.69
C LEU A 116 -16.71 -10.65 3.95
N ALA A 117 -15.70 -10.47 4.80
CA ALA A 117 -15.52 -11.30 6.00
C ALA A 117 -16.72 -11.25 6.94
N ALA A 118 -17.42 -10.11 7.00
CA ALA A 118 -18.61 -9.92 7.83
C ALA A 118 -19.75 -10.91 7.48
N LEU A 119 -19.78 -11.47 6.26
CA LEU A 119 -20.72 -12.52 5.89
C LEU A 119 -20.51 -13.83 6.68
N GLY A 120 -19.33 -14.03 7.27
CA GLY A 120 -18.99 -15.19 8.08
C GLY A 120 -19.13 -14.98 9.59
N ALA A 121 -19.62 -13.82 10.05
CA ALA A 121 -19.62 -13.44 11.47
C ALA A 121 -20.39 -14.45 12.35
N GLU A 122 -21.55 -14.93 11.91
CA GLU A 122 -22.37 -15.89 12.67
C GLU A 122 -21.67 -17.25 12.82
N SER A 123 -21.02 -17.76 11.77
CA SER A 123 -20.24 -19.00 11.83
C SER A 123 -19.11 -18.91 12.87
N ILE A 124 -18.47 -17.75 12.96
CA ILE A 124 -17.41 -17.48 13.94
C ILE A 124 -17.97 -17.46 15.37
N ALA A 125 -19.16 -16.89 15.57
CA ALA A 125 -19.84 -16.88 16.87
C ALA A 125 -20.20 -18.28 17.37
N ASP A 126 -20.53 -19.20 16.46
CA ASP A 126 -20.84 -20.60 16.77
C ASP A 126 -19.59 -21.49 16.95
N GLY A 127 -18.38 -20.89 16.86
CA GLY A 127 -17.11 -21.60 16.96
C GLY A 127 -16.82 -22.53 15.78
N GLN A 128 -17.54 -22.38 14.66
CA GLN A 128 -17.38 -23.20 13.47
C GLN A 128 -16.58 -22.44 12.40
N PRO A 129 -15.42 -22.95 11.95
CA PRO A 129 -14.69 -22.33 10.85
C PRO A 129 -15.50 -22.41 9.56
N SER A 130 -15.74 -21.26 8.94
CA SER A 130 -16.26 -21.15 7.57
C SER A 130 -15.12 -21.08 6.56
N LEU A 131 -15.42 -21.36 5.29
CA LEU A 131 -14.49 -21.11 4.19
C LEU A 131 -14.00 -19.65 4.20
N ILE A 132 -14.89 -18.70 4.50
CA ILE A 132 -14.55 -17.27 4.59
C ILE A 132 -13.53 -17.04 5.70
N SER A 133 -13.76 -17.56 6.91
CA SER A 133 -12.82 -17.38 8.04
C SER A 133 -11.46 -18.03 7.79
N GLU A 134 -11.40 -19.18 7.12
CA GLU A 134 -10.12 -19.82 6.78
C GLU A 134 -9.35 -19.01 5.73
N VAL A 135 -10.03 -18.52 4.69
CA VAL A 135 -9.42 -17.64 3.69
C VAL A 135 -8.94 -16.33 4.34
N GLN A 136 -9.68 -15.79 5.31
CA GLN A 136 -9.25 -14.59 6.03
C GLN A 136 -7.97 -14.80 6.82
N LYS A 137 -7.82 -15.92 7.54
CA LYS A 137 -6.59 -16.22 8.28
C LYS A 137 -5.36 -16.17 7.36
N TRP A 138 -5.45 -16.76 6.17
CA TRP A 138 -4.37 -16.71 5.18
C TRP A 138 -4.17 -15.30 4.62
N ASN A 139 -5.25 -14.57 4.34
CA ASN A 139 -5.17 -13.20 3.86
C ASN A 139 -4.47 -12.28 4.87
N GLU A 140 -4.88 -12.32 6.13
CA GLU A 140 -4.32 -11.52 7.22
C GLU A 140 -2.87 -11.90 7.52
N THR A 141 -2.54 -13.18 7.53
CA THR A 141 -1.20 -13.62 7.91
C THR A 141 -0.20 -13.48 6.77
N ILE A 142 -0.56 -13.91 5.55
CA ILE A 142 0.36 -13.98 4.42
C ILE A 142 0.23 -12.77 3.51
N LEU A 143 -0.97 -12.51 2.99
CA LEU A 143 -1.12 -11.48 1.95
C LEU A 143 -0.85 -10.08 2.50
N ASN A 144 -1.35 -9.76 3.69
CA ASN A 144 -1.05 -8.49 4.34
C ASN A 144 0.44 -8.35 4.67
N THR A 145 1.12 -9.42 5.10
CA THR A 145 2.58 -9.39 5.33
C THR A 145 3.34 -9.16 4.03
N LEU A 146 2.98 -9.84 2.94
CA LEU A 146 3.59 -9.62 1.63
C LEU A 146 3.35 -8.20 1.12
N TRP A 147 2.16 -7.65 1.36
CA TRP A 147 1.84 -6.25 1.06
C TRP A 147 2.78 -5.28 1.81
N GLY A 148 2.95 -5.47 3.12
CA GLY A 148 3.89 -4.69 3.93
C GLY A 148 5.33 -4.78 3.42
N LEU A 149 5.81 -5.98 3.11
CA LEU A 149 7.14 -6.20 2.49
C LEU A 149 7.28 -5.48 1.14
N GLY A 150 6.21 -5.47 0.34
CA GLY A 150 6.17 -4.72 -0.92
C GLY A 150 6.33 -3.21 -0.72
N ILE A 151 5.67 -2.65 0.29
CA ILE A 151 5.81 -1.24 0.68
C ILE A 151 7.24 -0.93 1.15
N ILE A 152 7.84 -1.79 1.99
CA ILE A 152 9.23 -1.65 2.42
C ILE A 152 10.17 -1.61 1.21
N ALA A 153 10.03 -2.57 0.28
CA ALA A 153 10.87 -2.66 -0.90
C ALA A 153 10.74 -1.42 -1.81
N LEU A 154 9.51 -0.95 -2.05
CA LEU A 154 9.25 0.26 -2.83
C LEU A 154 9.83 1.51 -2.14
N ALA A 155 9.62 1.66 -0.83
CA ALA A 155 10.12 2.81 -0.08
C ALA A 155 11.65 2.85 -0.03
N ALA A 156 12.29 1.72 0.26
CA ALA A 156 13.73 1.59 0.35
C ALA A 156 14.41 1.80 -1.02
N VAL A 157 14.06 0.98 -2.02
CA VAL A 157 14.72 1.06 -3.33
C VAL A 157 14.32 2.35 -4.04
N GLY A 158 13.06 2.76 -3.96
CA GLY A 158 12.55 4.01 -4.53
C GLY A 158 13.23 5.23 -3.93
N GLY A 159 13.38 5.28 -2.61
CA GLY A 159 14.02 6.38 -1.89
C GLY A 159 15.52 6.47 -2.12
N LEU A 160 16.23 5.33 -2.12
CA LEU A 160 17.66 5.25 -2.39
C LEU A 160 18.01 5.66 -3.83
N THR A 161 17.20 5.22 -4.79
CA THR A 161 17.38 5.53 -6.23
C THR A 161 16.70 6.83 -6.65
N ARG A 162 15.93 7.48 -5.75
CA ARG A 162 15.08 8.65 -6.03
C ARG A 162 14.05 8.44 -7.16
N THR A 163 13.72 7.18 -7.49
CA THR A 163 12.72 6.85 -8.51
C THR A 163 11.30 7.03 -8.00
N LEU A 164 11.09 6.81 -6.70
CA LEU A 164 9.83 7.01 -5.98
C LEU A 164 10.14 7.55 -4.58
N GLY A 165 9.77 8.80 -4.30
CA GLY A 165 10.13 9.49 -3.06
C GLY A 165 11.60 9.96 -3.00
N ASN A 166 12.16 10.02 -1.79
CA ASN A 166 13.54 10.39 -1.51
C ASN A 166 14.03 9.76 -0.19
N ARG A 167 15.28 10.05 0.22
CA ARG A 167 15.87 9.53 1.47
C ARG A 167 15.21 10.03 2.75
N ILE A 168 14.49 11.15 2.72
CA ILE A 168 13.74 11.72 3.86
C ILE A 168 12.41 10.99 4.03
N THR A 169 11.71 10.69 2.94
CA THR A 169 10.42 9.96 3.02
C THR A 169 10.60 8.46 3.15
N MET A 170 11.75 7.92 2.73
CA MET A 170 12.05 6.48 2.79
C MET A 170 11.81 5.84 4.18
N PRO A 171 12.32 6.41 5.30
CA PRO A 171 12.09 5.83 6.62
C PRO A 171 10.62 5.66 6.97
N LEU A 172 9.74 6.56 6.51
CA LEU A 172 8.30 6.47 6.79
C LEU A 172 7.69 5.20 6.20
N GLY A 173 7.96 4.93 4.92
CA GLY A 173 7.45 3.73 4.26
C GLY A 173 8.10 2.44 4.79
N VAL A 174 9.39 2.49 5.12
CA VAL A 174 10.11 1.33 5.70
C VAL A 174 9.59 1.00 7.09
N VAL A 175 9.55 1.97 8.01
CA VAL A 175 9.09 1.74 9.39
C VAL A 175 7.60 1.40 9.41
N GLY A 176 6.78 2.11 8.63
CA GLY A 176 5.36 1.78 8.50
C GLY A 176 5.13 0.37 7.95
N GLY A 177 5.88 -0.03 6.93
CA GLY A 177 5.81 -1.38 6.37
C GLY A 177 6.30 -2.46 7.33
N VAL A 178 7.34 -2.21 8.13
CA VAL A 178 7.79 -3.14 9.17
C VAL A 178 6.73 -3.29 10.26
N ALA A 179 6.17 -2.17 10.74
CA ALA A 179 5.07 -2.17 11.70
C ALA A 179 3.88 -2.98 11.18
N TRP A 180 3.53 -2.80 9.91
CA TRP A 180 2.47 -3.57 9.25
C TRP A 180 2.78 -5.07 9.20
N CYS A 181 4.01 -5.47 8.81
CA CYS A 181 4.38 -6.87 8.74
C CYS A 181 4.31 -7.56 10.10
N LEU A 182 4.81 -6.89 11.15
CA LEU A 182 4.78 -7.44 12.51
C LEU A 182 3.35 -7.60 13.01
N ALA A 183 2.51 -6.57 12.82
CA ALA A 183 1.12 -6.62 13.24
C ALA A 183 0.32 -7.67 12.46
N ALA A 184 0.40 -7.66 11.12
CA ALA A 184 -0.34 -8.58 10.26
C ALA A 184 0.07 -10.04 10.44
N ALA A 185 1.37 -10.32 10.62
CA ALA A 185 1.84 -11.69 10.81
C ALA A 185 1.38 -12.31 12.14
N THR A 186 0.98 -11.49 13.12
CA THR A 186 0.59 -11.96 14.45
C THR A 186 -0.87 -11.77 14.80
N ILE A 187 -1.61 -10.89 14.11
CA ILE A 187 -2.98 -10.46 14.52
C ILE A 187 -3.95 -11.64 14.69
N ALA A 188 -3.83 -12.68 13.86
CA ALA A 188 -4.70 -13.85 13.95
C ALA A 188 -4.41 -14.76 15.16
N PHE A 189 -3.30 -14.51 15.88
CA PHE A 189 -2.75 -15.44 16.88
C PHE A 189 -2.53 -14.80 18.25
N ILE A 190 -1.97 -13.59 18.30
CA ILE A 190 -1.56 -12.91 19.54
C ILE A 190 -1.67 -11.39 19.42
N ASP A 191 -1.82 -10.72 20.56
CA ASP A 191 -2.05 -9.26 20.63
C ASP A 191 -0.75 -8.43 20.70
N LEU A 192 0.41 -9.11 20.73
CA LEU A 192 1.72 -8.51 21.07
C LEU A 192 2.07 -7.28 20.21
N PHE A 193 1.64 -7.26 18.94
CA PHE A 193 1.96 -6.21 17.99
C PHE A 193 0.74 -5.39 17.54
N ASP A 194 -0.41 -5.51 18.20
CA ASP A 194 -1.63 -4.80 17.79
C ASP A 194 -1.45 -3.28 17.86
N ALA A 195 -0.66 -2.79 18.82
CA ALA A 195 -0.28 -1.38 18.94
C ALA A 195 0.52 -0.84 17.73
N LEU A 196 1.04 -1.71 16.85
CA LEU A 196 1.72 -1.32 15.61
C LEU A 196 0.75 -1.03 14.46
N PHE A 197 -0.52 -1.44 14.52
CA PHE A 197 -1.51 -1.13 13.48
C PHE A 197 -1.69 0.38 13.28
N PRO A 198 -1.88 1.22 14.32
CA PRO A 198 -1.97 2.67 14.16
C PRO A 198 -0.67 3.29 13.61
N VAL A 199 0.49 2.75 13.97
CA VAL A 199 1.79 3.22 13.48
C VAL A 199 1.90 2.98 11.98
N ALA A 200 1.59 1.76 11.52
CA ALA A 200 1.55 1.42 10.11
C ALA A 200 0.49 2.24 9.35
N GLY A 201 -0.71 2.34 9.93
CA GLY A 201 -1.85 3.12 9.46
C GLY A 201 -1.58 4.61 9.32
N THR A 202 -0.51 5.13 9.93
CA THR A 202 -0.09 6.53 9.84
C THR A 202 1.10 6.71 8.91
N LEU A 203 2.16 5.93 9.09
CA LEU A 203 3.42 6.13 8.38
C LEU A 203 3.35 5.72 6.91
N ILE A 204 2.62 4.65 6.56
CA ILE A 204 2.44 4.23 5.17
C ILE A 204 1.70 5.30 4.36
N PRO A 205 0.56 5.86 4.82
CA PRO A 205 -0.11 6.98 4.16
C PRO A 205 0.76 8.21 3.96
N ILE A 206 1.47 8.65 5.00
CA ILE A 206 2.33 9.84 4.89
C ILE A 206 3.40 9.62 3.84
N TRP A 207 4.04 8.44 3.82
CA TRP A 207 4.97 8.07 2.76
C TRP A 207 4.32 8.09 1.38
N ALA A 208 3.17 7.44 1.22
CA ALA A 208 2.48 7.33 -0.07
C ALA A 208 2.07 8.69 -0.62
N VAL A 209 1.52 9.56 0.22
CA VAL A 209 1.16 10.94 -0.14
C VAL A 209 2.40 11.72 -0.56
N ALA A 210 3.45 11.73 0.26
CA ALA A 210 4.67 12.48 -0.05
C ALA A 210 5.35 11.96 -1.33
N ALA A 211 5.50 10.65 -1.47
CA ALA A 211 6.08 10.00 -2.65
C ALA A 211 5.24 10.22 -3.91
N GLY A 212 3.92 10.13 -3.80
CA GLY A 212 2.96 10.35 -4.89
C GLY A 212 2.97 11.78 -5.39
N VAL A 213 2.91 12.77 -4.48
CA VAL A 213 3.01 14.20 -4.81
C VAL A 213 4.35 14.50 -5.46
N MET A 214 5.47 14.03 -4.89
CA MET A 214 6.78 14.20 -5.50
C MET A 214 6.86 13.61 -6.90
N TRP A 215 6.29 12.42 -7.13
CA TRP A 215 6.26 11.79 -8.44
C TRP A 215 5.43 12.60 -9.44
N ALA A 216 4.22 13.04 -9.05
CA ALA A 216 3.35 13.83 -9.90
C ALA A 216 3.95 15.21 -10.27
N VAL A 217 4.59 15.88 -9.31
CA VAL A 217 5.21 17.19 -9.52
C VAL A 217 6.48 17.08 -10.37
N ARG A 218 7.37 16.12 -10.06
CA ARG A 218 8.61 15.89 -10.85
C ARG A 218 8.31 15.48 -12.29
N ALA A 219 7.18 14.83 -12.54
CA ALA A 219 6.73 14.58 -13.90
C ALA A 219 6.46 15.89 -14.67
N GLY A 220 6.07 16.98 -14.01
CA GLY A 220 5.91 18.30 -14.63
C GLY A 220 7.20 19.12 -14.72
N SER A 221 8.19 18.83 -13.89
CA SER A 221 9.47 19.56 -13.85
C SER A 221 10.42 19.00 -14.91
N PHE A 222 10.46 19.62 -16.08
CA PHE A 222 11.47 19.32 -17.10
C PHE A 222 12.88 19.52 -16.53
N PRO A 223 13.81 18.55 -16.66
CA PRO A 223 15.22 18.77 -16.38
C PRO A 223 15.83 19.64 -17.50
N GLY A 224 15.54 20.94 -17.43
CA GLY A 224 16.05 21.96 -18.35
C GLY A 224 16.25 23.35 -17.74
N GLN A 225 15.92 23.55 -16.44
CA GLN A 225 16.03 24.87 -15.79
C GLN A 225 16.95 24.93 -14.56
N ALA A 226 17.60 23.83 -14.18
CA ALA A 226 18.51 23.82 -13.02
C ALA A 226 19.93 23.38 -13.44
N ALA A 227 20.56 24.18 -14.27
CA ALA A 227 22.02 24.23 -14.46
C ALA A 227 22.34 25.50 -15.27
N GLY A 228 22.44 26.62 -14.57
CA GLY A 228 22.91 27.91 -15.02
C GLY A 228 23.31 28.70 -13.80
#